data_AF-A0A3D5ATB5-F1
#
_entry.id   AF-A0A3D5ATB5-F1
#
_cell.length_a   1.000
_cell.length_b   1.000
_cell.length_c   1.000
_cell.angle_alpha   90.00
_cell.angle_beta   90.00
_cell.angle_gamma   90.00
#
_symmetry.space_group_name_H-M   'P 1'
#
loop_
_entity.id
_entity.type
_entity.pdbx_description
1 polymer ?
#
loop_
_entity_poly.entity_id
_entity_poly.type
_entity_poly.pdbx_seq_one_letter_code
_entity_poly.pdbx_strand_id
1 'polypeptide(L)'
;LYLLNVVKPSNLMPVHGEWRHLRAHARLGVESGLSAERIVLCEDGDVVDLVDGHATIVGHVKCRYVYVDGLAVGDVSESLLTERRILGDGGFIAVTVVVDSVTGKVVGGPTLSAKGFSEDPAAFDPVLPLVTDGLDRAALDGVTDPHQLQQIVRRVVGRWVNEAYRRRPMIVPSVLEV
;
A
#
# COMPACT_ATOMS: atom_id res chain seq x y z
N LEU A 1 23.51 -16.93 -27.16
CA LEU A 1 23.99 -18.34 -27.18
C LEU A 1 25.51 -18.49 -27.02
N TYR A 2 26.34 -17.49 -27.34
CA TYR A 2 27.81 -17.61 -27.28
C TYR A 2 28.36 -18.12 -25.93
N LEU A 3 27.95 -17.54 -24.81
CA LEU A 3 28.42 -17.98 -23.49
C LEU A 3 28.10 -19.45 -23.20
N LEU A 4 26.84 -19.86 -23.40
CA LEU A 4 26.38 -21.23 -23.15
C LEU A 4 27.11 -22.25 -24.03
N ASN A 5 27.37 -21.91 -25.30
CA ASN A 5 28.06 -22.81 -26.22
C ASN A 5 29.58 -22.92 -25.95
N VAL A 6 30.17 -21.92 -25.30
CA VAL A 6 31.58 -21.95 -24.86
C VAL A 6 31.72 -22.70 -23.54
N VAL A 7 30.87 -22.37 -22.56
CA VAL A 7 30.93 -22.94 -21.20
C VAL A 7 30.45 -24.39 -21.17
N LYS A 8 29.46 -24.74 -22.01
CA LYS A 8 28.83 -26.07 -22.08
C LYS A 8 28.46 -26.60 -20.69
N PRO A 9 27.65 -25.86 -19.92
CA PRO A 9 27.37 -26.24 -18.54
C PRO A 9 26.53 -27.53 -18.51
N SER A 10 26.69 -28.32 -17.44
CA SER A 10 25.85 -29.50 -17.21
C SER A 10 24.46 -29.15 -16.66
N ASN A 11 24.33 -28.00 -16.00
CA ASN A 11 23.08 -27.43 -15.50
C ASN A 11 23.08 -25.92 -15.70
N LEU A 12 21.90 -25.31 -15.81
CA LEU A 12 21.75 -23.87 -15.93
C LEU A 12 20.79 -23.35 -14.86
N MET A 13 21.27 -22.40 -14.05
CA MET A 13 20.41 -21.64 -13.14
C MET A 13 20.43 -20.18 -13.59
N PRO A 14 19.41 -19.70 -14.32
CA PRO A 14 19.33 -18.30 -14.68
C PRO A 14 19.26 -17.43 -13.43
N VAL A 15 20.15 -16.43 -13.35
CA VAL A 15 20.18 -15.45 -12.26
C VAL A 15 20.09 -14.04 -12.84
N HIS A 16 19.80 -13.07 -11.97
CA HIS A 16 19.75 -11.63 -12.27
C HIS A 16 18.75 -11.24 -13.36
N GLY A 17 17.51 -10.99 -12.95
CA GLY A 17 16.48 -10.38 -13.77
C GLY A 17 15.08 -10.73 -13.27
N GLU A 18 14.08 -9.96 -13.72
CA GLU A 18 12.68 -10.35 -13.50
C GLU A 18 12.36 -11.73 -14.09
N TRP A 19 11.29 -12.35 -13.61
CA TRP A 19 10.85 -13.69 -14.01
C TRP A 19 10.82 -13.93 -15.53
N ARG A 20 10.36 -12.93 -16.30
CA ARG A 20 10.33 -13.00 -17.77
C ARG A 20 11.73 -13.17 -18.38
N HIS A 21 12.75 -12.54 -17.80
CA HIS A 21 14.13 -12.66 -18.25
C HIS A 21 14.70 -14.03 -17.90
N LEU A 22 14.44 -14.53 -16.68
CA LEU A 22 14.89 -15.86 -16.26
C LEU A 22 14.31 -16.95 -17.16
N ARG A 23 13.01 -16.88 -17.46
CA ARG A 23 12.35 -17.80 -18.41
C ARG A 23 12.89 -17.69 -19.82
N ALA A 24 13.19 -16.48 -20.30
CA ALA A 24 13.80 -16.28 -21.61
C ALA A 24 15.22 -16.88 -21.66
N HIS A 25 16.02 -16.70 -20.61
CA HIS A 25 17.36 -17.27 -20.51
C HIS A 25 17.31 -18.80 -20.40
N ALA A 26 16.35 -19.38 -19.66
CA ALA A 26 16.12 -20.81 -19.65
C ALA A 26 15.83 -21.37 -21.05
N ARG A 27 15.01 -20.67 -21.86
CA ARG A 27 14.76 -21.06 -23.26
C ARG A 27 16.03 -21.04 -24.09
N LEU A 28 16.88 -20.01 -23.94
CA LEU A 28 18.20 -19.98 -24.59
C LEU A 28 19.09 -21.17 -24.16
N GLY A 29 18.98 -21.61 -22.90
CA GLY A 29 19.61 -22.83 -22.40
C GLY A 29 19.20 -24.07 -23.20
N VAL A 30 17.89 -24.25 -23.38
CA VAL A 30 17.33 -25.35 -24.18
C VAL A 30 17.78 -25.27 -25.64
N GLU A 31 17.72 -24.08 -26.24
CA GLU A 31 18.18 -23.86 -27.62
C GLU A 31 19.68 -24.11 -27.81
N SER A 32 20.48 -23.93 -26.76
CA SER A 32 21.91 -24.28 -26.72
C SER A 32 22.19 -25.78 -26.49
N GLY A 33 21.15 -26.61 -26.31
CA GLY A 33 21.27 -28.06 -26.22
C GLY A 33 21.20 -28.66 -24.80
N LEU A 34 20.90 -27.86 -23.77
CA LEU A 34 20.57 -28.39 -22.44
C LEU A 34 19.17 -29.03 -22.45
N SER A 35 18.99 -30.14 -21.73
CA SER A 35 17.64 -30.60 -21.45
C SER A 35 16.95 -29.66 -20.46
N ALA A 36 15.64 -29.49 -20.57
CA ALA A 36 14.88 -28.61 -19.68
C ALA A 36 15.00 -29.03 -18.20
N GLU A 37 15.18 -30.32 -17.93
CA GLU A 37 15.39 -30.90 -16.59
C GLU A 37 16.72 -30.48 -15.95
N ARG A 38 17.70 -30.04 -16.74
CA ARG A 38 18.98 -29.50 -16.26
C ARG A 38 18.92 -28.00 -15.99
N ILE A 39 17.75 -27.38 -16.14
CA ILE A 39 17.57 -25.95 -15.96
C ILE A 39 16.72 -25.71 -14.73
N VAL A 40 17.29 -25.01 -13.76
CA VAL A 40 16.62 -24.70 -12.49
C VAL A 40 16.23 -23.23 -12.49
N LEU A 41 14.92 -22.97 -12.51
CA LEU A 41 14.36 -21.63 -12.35
C LEU A 41 14.07 -21.41 -10.86
N CYS A 42 14.82 -20.50 -10.24
CA CYS A 42 14.71 -20.21 -8.82
C CYS A 42 14.09 -18.83 -8.56
N GLU A 43 13.44 -18.70 -7.42
CA GLU A 43 13.07 -17.43 -6.79
C GLU A 43 13.98 -17.14 -5.58
N ASP A 44 13.93 -15.91 -5.07
CA ASP A 44 14.71 -15.51 -3.90
C ASP A 44 14.36 -16.39 -2.69
N GLY A 45 15.34 -17.13 -2.19
CA GLY A 45 15.18 -18.04 -1.04
C GLY A 45 15.12 -19.52 -1.41
N ASP A 46 15.02 -19.88 -2.68
CA ASP A 46 15.12 -21.29 -3.07
C ASP A 46 16.51 -21.86 -2.75
N VAL A 47 16.52 -23.08 -2.22
CA VAL A 47 17.73 -23.84 -1.90
C VAL A 47 17.94 -24.87 -3.00
N VAL A 48 19.09 -24.81 -3.65
CA VAL A 48 19.46 -25.71 -4.75
C VAL A 48 20.62 -26.59 -4.33
N ASP A 49 20.40 -27.90 -4.35
CA ASP A 49 21.47 -28.88 -4.20
C ASP A 49 22.05 -29.24 -5.57
N LEU A 50 23.36 -29.41 -5.62
CA LEU A 50 24.07 -29.98 -6.75
C LEU A 50 24.73 -31.29 -6.32
N VAL A 51 24.04 -32.41 -6.54
CA VAL A 51 24.50 -33.75 -6.15
C VAL A 51 24.78 -34.55 -7.42
N ASP A 52 25.97 -35.14 -7.52
CA ASP A 52 26.40 -35.95 -8.67
C ASP A 52 26.21 -35.23 -10.03
N GLY A 53 26.34 -33.90 -10.03
CA GLY A 53 26.15 -33.07 -11.22
C GLY A 53 24.69 -32.83 -11.60
N HIS A 54 23.72 -33.11 -10.75
CA HIS A 54 22.30 -32.79 -10.93
C HIS A 54 21.87 -31.66 -9.99
N ALA A 55 21.44 -30.53 -10.56
CA ALA A 55 20.92 -29.41 -9.80
C ALA A 55 19.40 -29.59 -9.54
N THR A 56 18.97 -29.53 -8.28
CA THR A 56 17.55 -29.68 -7.91
C THR A 56 17.18 -28.70 -6.78
N ILE A 57 15.98 -28.12 -6.84
CA ILE A 57 15.43 -27.33 -5.72
C ILE A 57 15.01 -28.30 -4.62
N VAL A 58 15.59 -28.16 -3.43
CA VAL A 58 15.37 -29.06 -2.29
C VAL A 58 14.65 -28.39 -1.11
N GLY A 59 14.49 -27.07 -1.16
CA GLY A 59 13.82 -26.34 -0.10
C GLY A 59 13.74 -24.85 -0.38
N HIS A 60 13.28 -24.12 0.62
CA HIS A 60 13.13 -22.68 0.56
C HIS A 60 13.42 -22.07 1.94
N VAL A 61 14.24 -21.04 1.98
CA VAL A 61 14.51 -20.24 3.17
C VAL A 61 13.75 -18.92 3.08
N LYS A 62 13.20 -18.48 4.21
CA LYS A 62 12.42 -17.24 4.24
C LYS A 62 13.33 -16.03 4.00
N CYS A 63 13.28 -15.50 2.78
CA CYS A 63 13.84 -14.20 2.44
C CYS A 63 12.81 -13.09 2.72
N ARG A 64 13.29 -11.92 3.15
CA ARG A 64 12.45 -10.72 3.32
C ARG A 64 13.17 -9.52 2.74
N TYR A 65 12.41 -8.60 2.17
CA TYR A 65 12.94 -7.29 1.86
C TYR A 65 13.26 -6.53 3.15
N VAL A 66 14.39 -5.84 3.13
CA VAL A 66 14.79 -4.89 4.16
C VAL A 66 14.85 -3.53 3.48
N TYR A 67 13.95 -2.65 3.86
CA TYR A 67 13.92 -1.28 3.35
C TYR A 67 14.86 -0.40 4.17
N VAL A 68 15.51 0.54 3.51
CA VAL A 68 16.41 1.53 4.14
C VAL A 68 15.88 2.91 3.82
N ASP A 69 15.66 3.72 4.86
CA ASP A 69 15.18 5.09 4.75
C ASP A 69 15.97 6.01 5.69
N GLY A 70 16.89 6.78 5.11
CA GLY A 70 17.83 7.59 5.87
C GLY A 70 18.66 6.75 6.84
N LEU A 71 18.53 7.04 8.14
CA LEU A 71 19.22 6.31 9.21
C LEU A 71 18.45 5.07 9.70
N ALA A 72 17.19 4.90 9.28
CA ALA A 72 16.36 3.78 9.67
C ALA A 72 16.61 2.59 8.73
N VAL A 73 17.09 1.47 9.29
CA VAL A 73 17.37 0.23 8.55
C VAL A 73 16.38 -0.83 9.02
N GLY A 74 15.50 -1.29 8.13
CA GLY A 74 14.53 -2.34 8.44
C GLY A 74 13.31 -1.91 9.25
N ASP A 75 13.25 -0.67 9.74
CA ASP A 75 12.09 -0.12 10.47
C ASP A 75 10.96 0.36 9.55
N VAL A 76 11.22 0.45 8.24
CA VAL A 76 10.18 0.80 7.27
C VAL A 76 9.41 -0.46 6.90
N SER A 77 8.17 -0.54 7.38
CA SER A 77 7.23 -1.58 7.01
C SER A 77 6.56 -1.28 5.65
N GLU A 78 6.05 -2.33 5.00
CA GLU A 78 5.23 -2.20 3.80
C GLU A 78 3.96 -1.35 4.02
N SER A 79 3.41 -1.38 5.24
CA SER A 79 2.28 -0.52 5.62
C SER A 79 2.65 0.97 5.57
N LEU A 80 3.86 1.33 6.04
CA LEU A 80 4.36 2.69 6.03
C LEU A 80 4.60 3.19 4.59
N LEU A 81 5.10 2.32 3.72
CA LEU A 81 5.22 2.61 2.28
C LEU A 81 3.85 2.81 1.61
N THR A 82 2.86 2.00 2.00
CA THR A 82 1.49 2.12 1.51
C THR A 82 0.86 3.44 1.93
N GLU A 83 1.04 3.85 3.19
CA GLU A 83 0.57 5.16 3.69
C GLU A 83 1.20 6.32 2.92
N ARG A 84 2.53 6.29 2.69
CA ARG A 84 3.24 7.30 1.89
C ARG A 84 2.70 7.39 0.47
N ARG A 85 2.42 6.24 -0.16
CA ARG A 85 1.83 6.20 -1.50
C ARG A 85 0.45 6.84 -1.53
N ILE A 86 -0.42 6.52 -0.56
CA ILE A 86 -1.75 7.14 -0.46
C ILE A 86 -1.63 8.66 -0.29
N LEU A 87 -0.71 9.11 0.56
CA LEU A 87 -0.46 10.54 0.77
C LEU A 87 0.08 11.23 -0.48
N GLY A 88 0.99 10.58 -1.22
CA GLY A 88 1.56 11.10 -2.47
C GLY A 88 0.55 11.20 -3.61
N ASP A 89 -0.29 10.18 -3.80
CA ASP A 89 -1.24 10.12 -4.92
C ASP A 89 -2.54 10.88 -4.64
N GLY A 90 -3.05 10.75 -3.42
CA GLY A 90 -4.39 11.20 -3.02
C GLY A 90 -4.41 12.52 -2.26
N GLY A 91 -3.29 12.92 -1.66
CA GLY A 91 -3.26 14.00 -0.68
C GLY A 91 -3.89 13.60 0.66
N PHE A 92 -4.06 14.61 1.51
CA PHE A 92 -4.50 14.45 2.90
C PHE A 92 -5.59 15.46 3.24
N ILE A 93 -6.60 15.02 4.01
CA ILE A 93 -7.69 15.85 4.53
C ILE A 93 -7.81 15.59 6.04
N ALA A 94 -7.54 16.62 6.85
CA ALA A 94 -7.88 16.65 8.26
C ALA A 94 -9.26 17.27 8.46
N VAL A 95 -10.08 16.66 9.30
CA VAL A 95 -11.40 17.20 9.69
C VAL A 95 -11.47 17.27 11.19
N THR A 96 -11.69 18.45 11.75
CA THR A 96 -11.83 18.64 13.20
C THR A 96 -13.25 19.06 13.54
N VAL A 97 -13.87 18.39 14.51
CA VAL A 97 -15.21 18.72 15.01
C VAL A 97 -15.19 18.74 16.53
N VAL A 98 -15.89 19.71 17.11
CA VAL A 98 -16.11 19.80 18.56
C VAL A 98 -17.54 19.37 18.85
N VAL A 99 -17.72 18.39 19.72
CA VAL A 99 -19.01 17.84 20.11
C VAL A 99 -19.21 17.91 21.62
N ASP A 100 -20.46 18.03 22.04
CA ASP A 100 -20.86 17.96 23.45
C ASP A 100 -20.81 16.50 23.91
N SER A 101 -20.08 16.24 24.99
CA SER A 101 -19.85 14.89 25.53
C SER A 101 -21.12 14.16 25.98
N VAL A 102 -22.18 14.90 26.33
CA VAL A 102 -23.43 14.34 26.87
C VAL A 102 -24.45 14.10 25.76
N THR A 103 -24.57 15.05 24.84
CA THR A 103 -25.61 15.08 23.81
C THR A 103 -25.12 14.63 22.43
N GLY A 104 -23.80 14.53 22.23
CA GLY A 104 -23.18 14.20 20.94
C GLY A 104 -23.34 15.29 19.87
N LYS A 105 -23.97 16.43 20.21
CA LYS A 105 -24.26 17.50 19.27
C LYS A 105 -23.01 18.29 18.95
N VAL A 106 -22.96 18.81 17.72
CA VAL A 106 -21.87 19.66 17.27
C VAL A 106 -21.95 21.02 17.96
N VAL A 107 -20.88 21.37 18.70
CA VAL A 107 -20.77 22.65 19.44
C VAL A 107 -19.85 23.63 18.71
N GLY A 108 -18.94 23.14 17.87
CA GLY A 108 -18.02 23.99 17.10
C GLY A 108 -17.34 23.26 15.94
N GLY A 109 -17.16 23.97 14.82
CA GLY A 109 -16.77 23.32 13.55
C GLY A 109 -17.89 22.41 13.01
N PRO A 110 -17.75 21.74 11.87
CA PRO A 110 -16.54 21.12 11.33
C PRO A 110 -15.57 22.11 10.68
N THR A 111 -14.27 21.86 10.84
CA THR A 111 -13.22 22.59 10.12
C THR A 111 -12.41 21.59 9.32
N LEU A 112 -12.27 21.83 8.01
CA LEU A 112 -11.46 21.00 7.12
C LEU A 112 -10.15 21.70 6.74
N SER A 113 -9.08 20.93 6.70
CA SER A 113 -7.78 21.35 6.19
C SER A 113 -7.24 20.27 5.27
N ALA A 114 -6.89 20.64 4.04
CA ALA A 114 -6.36 19.70 3.06
C ALA A 114 -4.96 20.10 2.60
N LYS A 115 -4.14 19.10 2.28
CA LYS A 115 -2.81 19.24 1.68
C LYS A 115 -2.70 18.32 0.47
N GLY A 116 -2.15 18.83 -0.63
CA GLY A 116 -2.00 18.06 -1.88
C GLY A 116 -3.32 17.74 -2.60
N PHE A 117 -4.42 18.41 -2.23
CA PHE A 117 -5.75 18.14 -2.77
C PHE A 117 -6.28 19.27 -3.66
N SER A 118 -6.40 20.48 -3.12
CA SER A 118 -6.83 21.70 -3.83
C SER A 118 -6.10 22.91 -3.26
N GLU A 119 -5.80 23.90 -4.10
CA GLU A 119 -5.27 25.21 -3.68
C GLU A 119 -6.37 26.18 -3.26
N ASP A 120 -7.62 25.89 -3.64
CA ASP A 120 -8.78 26.70 -3.28
C ASP A 120 -9.29 26.32 -1.87
N PRO A 121 -9.25 27.25 -0.89
CA PRO A 121 -9.78 27.02 0.45
C PRO A 121 -11.29 26.70 0.47
N ALA A 122 -12.07 27.24 -0.47
CA ALA A 122 -13.52 27.09 -0.51
C ALA A 122 -13.97 25.76 -1.16
N ALA A 123 -13.03 24.99 -1.73
CA ALA A 123 -13.33 23.73 -2.41
C ALA A 123 -14.07 22.72 -1.52
N PHE A 124 -13.94 22.86 -0.20
CA PHE A 124 -14.53 21.98 0.82
C PHE A 124 -15.78 22.54 1.49
N ASP A 125 -16.18 23.78 1.21
CA ASP A 125 -17.41 24.36 1.78
C ASP A 125 -18.65 23.49 1.55
N PRO A 126 -18.84 22.82 0.38
CA PRO A 126 -19.99 21.95 0.16
C PRO A 126 -20.04 20.71 1.06
N VAL A 127 -18.92 20.26 1.64
CA VAL A 127 -18.90 19.06 2.50
C VAL A 127 -19.20 19.40 3.96
N LEU A 128 -19.01 20.64 4.39
CA LEU A 128 -19.23 21.05 5.79
C LEU A 128 -20.67 20.74 6.25
N PRO A 129 -21.74 21.11 5.51
CA PRO A 129 -23.11 20.81 5.92
C PRO A 129 -23.40 19.31 5.94
N LEU A 130 -22.78 18.52 5.05
CA LEU A 130 -22.95 17.07 5.00
C LEU A 130 -22.37 16.40 6.25
N VAL A 131 -21.24 16.90 6.74
CA VAL A 131 -20.62 16.41 7.97
C VAL A 131 -21.49 16.77 9.18
N THR A 132 -21.98 18.00 9.26
CA THR A 132 -22.89 18.44 10.32
C THR A 132 -24.18 17.60 10.36
N ASP A 133 -24.88 17.44 9.22
CA ASP A 133 -26.09 16.62 9.14
C ASP A 133 -25.82 15.15 9.50
N GLY A 134 -24.68 14.60 9.09
CA GLY A 134 -24.26 13.25 9.46
C GLY A 134 -24.06 13.07 10.97
N LEU A 135 -23.48 14.07 11.64
CA LEU A 135 -23.25 14.05 13.09
C LEU A 135 -24.54 14.34 13.88
N ASP A 136 -25.38 15.27 13.42
CA ASP A 136 -26.65 15.57 14.08
C ASP A 136 -27.60 14.37 14.07
N ARG A 137 -27.63 13.60 12.97
CA ARG A 137 -28.37 12.34 12.92
C ARG A 137 -27.83 11.31 13.90
N ALA A 138 -26.51 11.20 14.00
CA ALA A 138 -25.88 10.29 14.95
C ALA A 138 -26.20 10.68 16.40
N ALA A 139 -26.20 11.97 16.71
CA ALA A 139 -26.60 12.49 18.01
C ALA A 139 -28.08 12.20 18.32
N LEU A 140 -28.98 12.31 17.33
CA LEU A 140 -30.40 11.93 17.48
C LEU A 140 -30.57 10.43 17.76
N ASP A 141 -29.72 9.60 17.15
CA ASP A 141 -29.67 8.15 17.40
C ASP A 141 -28.97 7.79 18.73
N GLY A 142 -28.53 8.80 19.51
CA GLY A 142 -27.88 8.63 20.81
C GLY A 142 -26.41 8.22 20.72
N VAL A 143 -25.76 8.39 19.57
CA VAL A 143 -24.34 8.09 19.37
C VAL A 143 -23.50 9.24 19.92
N THR A 144 -22.80 8.99 21.02
CA THR A 144 -21.85 9.93 21.62
C THR A 144 -20.40 9.45 21.56
N ASP A 145 -20.16 8.18 21.20
CA ASP A 145 -18.81 7.61 21.15
C ASP A 145 -17.93 8.30 20.09
N PRO A 146 -16.78 8.90 20.48
CA PRO A 146 -15.91 9.63 19.56
C PRO A 146 -15.41 8.80 18.38
N HIS A 147 -15.15 7.51 18.59
CA HIS A 147 -14.67 6.64 17.52
C HIS A 147 -15.75 6.43 16.45
N GLN A 148 -16.99 6.21 16.85
CA GLN A 148 -18.12 6.13 15.92
C GLN A 148 -18.34 7.45 15.16
N LEU A 149 -18.29 8.59 15.85
CA LEU A 149 -18.40 9.91 15.23
C LEU A 149 -17.27 10.14 14.21
N GLN A 150 -16.03 9.77 14.52
CA GLN A 150 -14.90 9.78 13.58
C GLN A 150 -15.17 8.93 12.33
N GLN A 151 -15.72 7.72 12.48
CA GLN A 151 -16.05 6.88 11.32
C GLN A 151 -17.15 7.49 10.44
N ILE A 152 -18.13 8.17 11.04
CA ILE A 152 -19.17 8.90 10.31
C ILE A 152 -18.55 10.02 9.49
N VAL A 153 -17.74 10.89 10.10
CA VAL A 153 -17.03 11.97 9.40
C VAL A 153 -16.21 11.42 8.24
N ARG A 154 -15.41 10.37 8.49
CA ARG A 154 -14.58 9.72 7.47
C ARG A 154 -15.39 9.21 6.28
N ARG A 155 -16.55 8.60 6.54
CA ARG A 155 -17.43 8.05 5.51
C ARG A 155 -18.10 9.14 4.69
N VAL A 156 -18.60 10.19 5.33
CA VAL A 156 -19.25 11.33 4.66
C VAL A 156 -18.27 12.04 3.74
N VAL A 157 -17.11 12.42 4.28
CA VAL A 157 -16.07 13.13 3.52
C VAL A 157 -15.52 12.24 2.42
N GLY A 158 -15.24 10.96 2.72
CA GLY A 158 -14.72 10.02 1.72
C GLY A 158 -15.67 9.79 0.56
N ARG A 159 -16.98 9.70 0.82
CA ARG A 159 -18.00 9.59 -0.23
C ARG A 159 -18.03 10.83 -1.10
N TRP A 160 -18.14 12.00 -0.49
CA TRP A 160 -18.21 13.27 -1.20
C TRP A 160 -16.95 13.52 -2.05
N VAL A 161 -15.75 13.28 -1.51
CA VAL A 161 -14.50 13.45 -2.25
C VAL A 161 -14.44 12.52 -3.47
N ASN A 162 -14.84 11.26 -3.31
CA ASN A 162 -14.83 10.30 -4.41
C ASN A 162 -15.86 10.66 -5.49
N GLU A 163 -17.02 11.21 -5.12
CA GLU A 163 -18.05 11.65 -6.06
C GLU A 163 -17.65 12.92 -6.80
N ALA A 164 -17.17 13.94 -6.08
CA ALA A 164 -16.82 15.24 -6.64
C ALA A 164 -15.50 15.23 -7.43
N TYR A 165 -14.49 14.49 -6.96
CA TYR A 165 -13.13 14.57 -7.51
C TYR A 165 -12.58 13.24 -8.02
N ARG A 166 -13.26 12.10 -7.81
CA ARG A 166 -12.77 10.76 -8.17
C ARG A 166 -11.40 10.42 -7.57
N ARG A 167 -11.08 11.01 -6.41
CA ARG A 167 -9.85 10.76 -5.65
C ARG A 167 -10.15 10.03 -4.34
N ARG A 168 -9.11 9.42 -3.75
CA ARG A 168 -9.18 8.71 -2.47
C ARG A 168 -8.06 9.20 -1.54
N PRO A 169 -8.18 10.42 -0.98
CA PRO A 169 -7.20 10.94 -0.04
C PRO A 169 -7.20 10.16 1.27
N MET A 170 -6.12 10.31 2.03
CA MET A 170 -6.15 9.97 3.44
C MET A 170 -7.04 10.97 4.19
N ILE A 171 -7.99 10.47 4.99
CA ILE A 171 -8.90 11.30 5.78
C ILE A 171 -8.65 11.00 7.25
N VAL A 172 -8.28 12.03 8.02
CA VAL A 172 -8.02 11.94 9.46
C VAL A 172 -9.04 12.81 10.20
N PRO A 173 -10.11 12.19 10.74
CA PRO A 173 -11.08 12.89 11.57
C PRO A 173 -10.57 13.02 13.02
N SER A 174 -10.71 14.21 13.57
CA SER A 174 -10.47 14.52 14.98
C SER A 174 -11.77 15.02 15.59
N VAL A 175 -12.26 14.32 16.61
CA VAL A 175 -13.46 14.69 17.36
C VAL A 175 -13.00 15.10 18.75
N LEU A 176 -13.31 16.33 19.15
CA LEU A 176 -12.97 16.89 20.44
C LEU A 176 -14.25 16.98 21.26
N GLU A 177 -14.23 16.43 22.47
CA GLU A 177 -15.36 16.50 23.40
C GLU A 177 -15.22 17.68 24.36
N VAL A 178 -16.33 18.37 24.62
CA VAL A 178 -16.44 19.43 25.63
C VAL A 178 -17.61 19.19 26.58
#